data_AF-A0A958C4Z0-F1
#
_entry.id   AF-A0A958C4Z0-F1
#
_cell.length_a   1.000
_cell.length_b   1.000
_cell.length_c   1.000
_cell.angle_alpha   90.00
_cell.angle_beta   90.00
_cell.angle_gamma   90.00
#
_symmetry.space_group_name_H-M   'P 1'
#
loop_
_entity.id
_entity.type
_entity.pdbx_description
1 polymer ?
#
loop_
_entity_poly.entity_id
_entity_poly.type
_entity_poly.pdbx_seq_one_letter_code
_entity_poly.pdbx_strand_id
1 'polypeptide(L)' 'CREECAGLCPICGQDLNVGPCDCSRETTDPRWDALAALLKEAE' A
#
# COMPACT_ATOMS: atom_id res chain seq x y z
N CYS A 1 -21.13 -1.05 1.09
CA CYS A 1 -19.82 -1.73 1.16
C CYS A 1 -20.09 -3.23 1.31
N ARG A 2 -19.34 -4.09 0.61
CA ARG A 2 -19.41 -5.56 0.74
C ARG A 2 -18.06 -6.06 1.25
N GLU A 3 -18.04 -7.21 1.91
CA GLU A 3 -16.82 -7.76 2.52
C GLU A 3 -15.76 -8.11 1.47
N GLU A 4 -16.17 -8.51 0.27
CA GLU A 4 -15.28 -8.94 -0.81
C GLU A 4 -14.88 -7.80 -1.78
N CYS A 5 -15.26 -6.56 -1.47
CA CYS A 5 -14.93 -5.42 -2.33
C CYS A 5 -13.43 -5.14 -2.29
N ALA A 6 -12.76 -5.26 -3.44
CA ALA A 6 -11.33 -4.94 -3.56
C ALA A 6 -11.04 -3.44 -3.38
N GLY A 7 -12.05 -2.59 -3.56
CA GLY A 7 -11.95 -1.14 -3.38
C GLY A 7 -11.28 -0.41 -4.54
N LEU A 8 -10.89 0.84 -4.30
CA LEU A 8 -10.19 1.67 -5.27
C LEU A 8 -8.69 1.67 -4.96
N CYS A 9 -7.86 1.80 -6.00
CA CYS A 9 -6.43 2.04 -5.81
C CYS A 9 -6.22 3.36 -5.05
N PRO A 10 -5.48 3.37 -3.92
CA PRO A 10 -5.25 4.58 -3.14
C PRO A 10 -4.34 5.60 -3.83
N ILE A 11 -3.69 5.20 -4.93
CA ILE A 11 -2.76 6.04 -5.70
C ILE A 11 -3.48 6.68 -6.89
N CYS A 12 -4.19 5.90 -7.71
CA CYS A 12 -4.82 6.39 -8.96
C CYS A 12 -6.35 6.37 -8.97
N GLY A 13 -7.01 5.76 -7.98
CA GLY A 13 -8.46 5.68 -7.91
C GLY A 13 -9.11 4.62 -8.81
N GLN A 14 -8.34 3.78 -9.52
CA GLN A 14 -8.90 2.70 -10.34
C GLN A 14 -9.68 1.68 -9.49
N ASP A 15 -10.83 1.24 -10.00
CA ASP A 15 -11.60 0.17 -9.39
C ASP A 15 -10.89 -1.18 -9.52
N LEU A 16 -10.42 -1.70 -8.38
CA LEU A 16 -9.69 -2.97 -8.30
C LEU A 16 -10.62 -4.18 -8.51
N ASN A 17 -11.93 -3.98 -8.52
CA ASN A 17 -12.89 -5.03 -8.87
C ASN A 17 -12.93 -5.29 -10.39
N VAL A 18 -12.48 -4.34 -11.22
CA VAL A 18 -12.43 -4.49 -12.69
C VAL A 18 -11.10 -5.07 -13.15
N GLY A 19 -10.03 -4.83 -12.39
CA GLY A 19 -8.69 -5.37 -12.66
C GLY A 19 -7.60 -4.65 -11.88
N PRO A 20 -6.36 -5.17 -11.91
CA PRO A 20 -5.23 -4.54 -11.25
C PRO A 20 -4.86 -3.19 -11.90
N CYS A 21 -4.16 -2.36 -11.14
CA CYS A 21 -3.52 -1.14 -11.64
C CYS A 21 -2.00 -1.29 -11.65
N ASP A 22 -1.30 -0.50 -12.49
CA ASP A 22 0.16 -0.50 -12.61
C ASP A 22 0.87 0.43 -11.62
N CYS A 23 0.19 0.92 -10.59
CA CYS A 23 0.81 1.80 -9.59
C CYS A 23 1.90 1.05 -8.82
N SER A 24 3.10 1.64 -8.75
CA SER A 24 4.17 1.13 -7.87
C SER A 24 3.71 1.19 -6.42
N ARG A 25 3.78 0.06 -5.71
CA ARG A 25 3.47 -0.03 -4.28
C ARG A 25 4.68 0.33 -3.41
N GLU A 26 5.82 0.58 -4.03
CA GLU A 26 7.09 0.70 -3.33
C GLU A 26 7.48 2.18 -3.20
N THR A 27 6.83 2.83 -2.24
CA THR A 27 7.36 4.03 -1.61
C THR A 27 7.13 3.86 -0.12
N THR A 28 8.17 3.44 0.60
CA THR A 28 8.22 3.63 2.05
C THR A 28 8.09 5.12 2.29
N ASP A 29 7.01 5.54 2.94
CA ASP A 29 6.85 6.93 3.30
C ASP A 29 7.98 7.29 4.28
N PRO A 30 8.76 8.35 4.01
CA PRO A 30 9.94 8.70 4.81
C PRO A 30 9.60 8.98 6.28
N ARG A 31 8.33 9.25 6.61
CA ARG A 31 7.86 9.38 8.00
C ARG A 31 8.00 8.08 8.80
N TRP A 32 8.08 6.93 8.15
CA TRP A 32 8.23 5.62 8.78
C TRP A 32 9.68 5.15 8.88
N ASP A 33 10.66 5.92 8.43
CA ASP A 33 12.07 5.51 8.42
C ASP A 33 12.59 5.13 9.83
N ALA A 34 12.15 5.85 10.86
CA ALA A 34 12.50 5.54 12.25
C ALA A 34 11.94 4.19 12.71
N LEU A 35 10.71 3.84 12.29
CA LEU A 35 10.11 2.54 12.59
C LEU A 35 10.84 1.40 11.85
N ALA A 36 11.22 1.65 10.59
CA ALA A 36 12.00 0.69 9.81
C ALA A 36 13.39 0.43 10.42
N ALA A 37 14.01 1.44 11.04
CA ALA A 37 15.27 1.28 11.76
C ALA A 37 15.12 0.33 12.96
N LEU A 38 14.05 0.49 13.75
CA LEU A 38 13.78 -0.39 14.91
C LEU A 38 13.60 -1.87 14.52
N LEU A 39 13.00 -2.15 13.35
CA LEU A 39 12.85 -3.53 12.87
C LEU A 39 14.19 -4.18 12.51
N LYS A 40 15.17 -3.39 12.04
CA LYS A 40 16.52 -3.89 11.70
C LYS A 40 17.40 -4.13 12.92
N GLU A 41 17.14 -3.43 14.03
CA GLU A 41 17.87 -3.62 15.28
C GLU A 41 17.43 -4.87 16.06
N ALA A 42 16.28 -5.44 15.70
CA ALA A 42 15.70 -6.63 16.33
C ALA A 42 16.12 -7.97 15.68
N GLU A 43 16.96 -7.94 14.64
CA GLU A 43 17.59 -9.12 14.00
C GLU A 43 18.95 -9.46 14.61
#